data_AF-A0A533YYW0-F1
#
_entry.id   AF-A0A533YYW0-F1
#
_cell.length_a   1.000
_cell.length_b   1.000
_cell.length_c   1.000
_cell.angle_alpha   90.00
_cell.angle_beta   90.00
_cell.angle_gamma   90.00
#
_symmetry.space_group_name_H-M   'P 1'
#
loop_
_entity.id
_entity.type
_entity.pdbx_description
1 polymer ?
#
loop_
_entity_poly.entity_id
_entity_poly.type
_entity_poly.pdbx_seq_one_letter_code
_entity_poly.pdbx_strand_id
1 'polypeptide(L)'
;MEYRQNNPYAKRLHDEYNRQYAIASLARSKGLDPSSKVESQTTYDLAERVEKAVGPTGVAERIRELSKVISREETALKISEEIVLGRFGGFEEEKAAEQAVRTALAVLDEAVTV
;
A
#
# COMPACT_ATOMS: atom_id res chain seq x y z
N MET A 1 -3.54 -10.14 -12.71
CA MET A 1 -2.99 -8.79 -13.00
C MET A 1 -2.92 -8.54 -14.52
N GLU A 2 -2.39 -9.46 -15.33
CA GLU A 2 -2.32 -9.34 -16.80
C GLU A 2 -3.66 -9.09 -17.53
N TYR A 3 -4.77 -9.66 -17.07
CA TYR A 3 -6.07 -9.51 -17.73
C TYR A 3 -6.62 -8.06 -17.75
N ARG A 4 -6.18 -7.17 -16.84
CA ARG A 4 -6.67 -5.79 -16.82
C ARG A 4 -6.01 -4.89 -17.87
N GLN A 5 -4.76 -5.17 -18.26
CA GLN A 5 -4.03 -4.32 -19.22
C GLN A 5 -4.47 -4.55 -20.67
N ASN A 6 -5.02 -5.73 -20.99
CA ASN A 6 -5.51 -6.05 -22.33
C ASN A 6 -6.92 -5.52 -22.62
N ASN A 7 -7.58 -4.88 -21.66
CA ASN A 7 -8.87 -4.22 -21.89
C ASN A 7 -8.65 -2.80 -22.44
N PRO A 8 -9.09 -2.48 -23.68
CA PRO A 8 -8.90 -1.16 -24.27
C PRO A 8 -9.45 0.00 -23.44
N TYR A 9 -10.55 -0.24 -22.70
CA TYR A 9 -11.12 0.76 -21.79
C TYR A 9 -10.20 1.05 -20.60
N ALA A 10 -9.68 -0.01 -19.97
CA ALA A 10 -8.75 0.12 -18.84
C ALA A 10 -7.45 0.79 -19.26
N LYS A 11 -6.93 0.46 -20.44
CA LYS A 11 -5.75 1.12 -21.02
C LYS A 11 -5.98 2.62 -21.20
N ARG A 12 -7.10 3.01 -21.82
CA ARG A 12 -7.46 4.43 -22.00
C ARG A 12 -7.53 5.19 -20.68
N LEU A 13 -8.14 4.60 -19.64
CA LEU A 13 -8.19 5.21 -18.31
C LEU A 13 -6.80 5.37 -17.69
N HIS A 14 -5.95 4.35 -17.85
CA HIS A 14 -4.60 4.38 -17.32
C HIS A 14 -3.73 5.44 -18.03
N ASP A 15 -3.83 5.54 -19.34
CA ASP A 15 -3.10 6.53 -20.14
C ASP A 15 -3.52 7.96 -19.77
N GLU A 16 -4.83 8.21 -19.61
CA GLU A 16 -5.33 9.52 -19.19
C GLU A 16 -4.94 9.83 -17.73
N TYR A 17 -5.02 8.85 -16.83
CA TYR A 17 -4.53 8.99 -15.46
C TYR A 17 -3.06 9.42 -15.43
N ASN A 18 -2.19 8.73 -16.18
CA ASN A 18 -0.76 9.04 -16.23
C ASN A 18 -0.50 10.45 -16.78
N ARG A 19 -1.27 10.86 -17.79
CA ARG A 19 -1.21 12.23 -18.32
C ARG A 19 -1.53 13.27 -17.25
N GLN A 20 -2.63 13.09 -16.51
CA GLN A 20 -3.02 14.02 -15.45
C GLN A 20 -2.02 14.02 -14.29
N TYR A 21 -1.51 12.84 -13.91
CA TYR A 21 -0.49 12.70 -12.86
C TYR A 21 0.82 13.41 -13.22
N ALA A 22 1.24 13.36 -14.49
CA ALA A 22 2.42 14.08 -14.97
C ALA A 22 2.25 15.60 -14.90
N ILE A 23 1.06 16.11 -15.26
CA ILE A 23 0.73 17.55 -15.13
C ILE A 23 0.78 17.97 -13.66
N ALA A 24 0.14 17.20 -12.77
CA ALA A 24 0.15 17.45 -11.33
C ALA A 24 1.57 17.42 -10.74
N SER A 25 2.40 16.48 -11.18
CA SER A 25 3.80 16.37 -10.75
C SER A 25 4.61 17.60 -11.17
N LEU A 26 4.43 18.07 -12.41
CA LEU A 26 5.09 19.29 -12.88
C LEU A 26 4.63 20.52 -12.10
N ALA A 27 3.34 20.65 -11.81
CA ALA A 27 2.81 21.74 -11.00
C ALA A 27 3.41 21.73 -9.58
N ARG A 28 3.38 20.58 -8.90
CA ARG A 28 3.92 20.41 -7.54
C ARG A 28 5.42 20.64 -7.47
N SER A 29 6.17 20.27 -8.52
CA SER A 29 7.62 20.51 -8.59
C SER A 29 8.03 21.99 -8.54
N LYS A 30 7.10 22.92 -8.78
CA LYS A 30 7.33 24.37 -8.65
C LYS A 30 7.45 24.83 -7.18
N GLY A 31 7.12 23.98 -6.21
CA GLY A 31 7.27 24.29 -4.78
C GLY A 31 6.30 25.34 -4.26
N LEU A 32 5.15 25.52 -4.93
CA LEU A 32 4.10 26.48 -4.53
C LEU A 32 3.07 25.89 -3.57
N ASP A 33 3.14 24.58 -3.32
CA ASP A 33 2.24 23.80 -2.47
C ASP A 33 3.00 23.21 -1.27
N PRO A 34 2.31 22.71 -0.22
CA PRO A 34 2.96 22.11 0.97
C PRO A 34 3.92 20.95 0.68
N SER A 35 3.72 20.25 -0.44
CA SER A 35 4.58 19.18 -0.92
C SER A 35 5.02 19.46 -2.36
N SER A 36 6.30 19.20 -2.64
CA SER A 36 6.88 19.25 -3.98
C SER A 36 6.54 18.03 -4.85
N LYS A 37 5.84 17.04 -4.28
CA LYS A 37 5.41 15.81 -4.93
C LYS A 37 3.89 15.65 -4.83
N VAL A 38 3.31 14.91 -5.77
CA VAL A 38 1.90 14.52 -5.68
C VAL A 38 1.70 13.64 -4.45
N GLU A 39 0.82 14.06 -3.55
CA GLU A 39 0.56 13.38 -2.27
C GLU A 39 -0.36 12.15 -2.45
N SER A 40 -1.28 12.20 -3.41
CA SER A 40 -2.12 11.06 -3.77
C SER A 40 -1.28 9.96 -4.40
N GLN A 41 -1.09 8.86 -3.67
CA GLN A 41 -0.31 7.72 -4.15
C GLN A 41 -1.19 6.73 -4.92
N THR A 42 -0.70 6.23 -6.06
CA THR A 42 -1.38 5.19 -6.85
C THR A 42 -1.17 3.82 -6.23
N THR A 43 -2.21 3.00 -6.11
CA THR A 43 -2.14 1.60 -5.66
C THR A 43 -2.88 0.70 -6.64
N TYR A 44 -2.38 -0.49 -6.92
CA TYR A 44 -2.99 -1.43 -7.87
C TYR A 44 -3.69 -2.62 -7.22
N ASP A 45 -3.34 -2.94 -5.99
CA ASP A 45 -3.96 -4.02 -5.22
C ASP A 45 -4.09 -3.67 -3.74
N LEU A 46 -4.68 -4.59 -2.98
CA LEU A 46 -4.87 -4.48 -1.54
C LEU A 46 -3.54 -4.32 -0.80
N ALA A 47 -2.55 -5.13 -1.16
CA ALA A 47 -1.30 -5.19 -0.45
C ALA A 47 -0.53 -3.86 -0.57
N GLU A 48 -0.52 -3.24 -1.75
CA GLU A 48 0.03 -1.89 -1.94
C GLU A 48 -0.72 -0.83 -1.15
N ARG A 49 -2.05 -0.93 -1.05
CA ARG A 49 -2.83 0.02 -0.24
C ARG A 49 -2.40 -0.04 1.22
N VAL A 50 -2.27 -1.23 1.78
CA VAL A 50 -1.81 -1.42 3.17
C VAL A 50 -0.41 -0.82 3.36
N GLU A 51 0.54 -1.18 2.51
CA GLU A 51 1.92 -0.68 2.62
C GLU A 51 2.00 0.85 2.49
N LYS A 52 1.24 1.45 1.57
CA LYS A 52 1.25 2.90 1.36
C LYS A 52 0.47 3.67 2.41
N ALA A 53 -0.54 3.06 3.03
CA ALA A 53 -1.33 3.69 4.09
C ALA A 53 -0.61 3.67 5.43
N VAL A 54 -0.09 2.50 5.84
CA VAL A 54 0.45 2.29 7.19
C VAL A 54 1.81 1.60 7.22
N GLY A 55 2.31 1.09 6.09
CA GLY A 55 3.56 0.32 6.07
C GLY A 55 3.43 -1.02 6.82
N PRO A 56 4.56 -1.61 7.26
CA PRO A 56 5.94 -1.17 7.01
C PRO A 56 6.39 -1.47 5.56
N THR A 57 7.54 -0.92 5.16
CA THR A 57 8.12 -1.18 3.82
C THR A 57 8.37 -2.67 3.60
N GLY A 58 7.96 -3.18 2.44
CA GLY A 58 8.08 -4.60 2.07
C GLY A 58 6.90 -5.47 2.52
N VAL A 59 5.95 -4.93 3.29
CA VAL A 59 4.80 -5.73 3.75
C VAL A 59 3.88 -6.17 2.62
N ALA A 60 3.76 -5.41 1.52
CA ALA A 60 2.85 -5.77 0.43
C ALA A 60 3.25 -7.09 -0.24
N GLU A 61 4.54 -7.33 -0.44
CA GLU A 61 5.01 -8.61 -0.99
C GLU A 61 4.58 -9.77 -0.10
N ARG A 62 4.78 -9.62 1.20
CA ARG A 62 4.43 -10.66 2.17
C ARG A 62 2.93 -10.92 2.28
N ILE A 63 2.11 -9.86 2.25
CA ILE A 63 0.65 -9.98 2.23
C ILE A 63 0.20 -10.78 1.00
N ARG A 64 0.77 -10.51 -0.19
CA ARG A 64 0.43 -11.26 -1.42
C ARG A 64 0.84 -12.72 -1.38
N GLU A 65 1.91 -13.06 -0.68
CA GLU A 65 2.32 -14.45 -0.47
C GLU A 65 1.32 -15.16 0.44
N LEU A 66 1.04 -14.59 1.61
CA LEU A 66 0.17 -15.17 2.62
C LEU A 66 -1.29 -15.30 2.13
N SER A 67 -1.80 -14.28 1.43
CA SER A 67 -3.18 -14.29 0.93
C SER A 67 -3.47 -15.38 -0.10
N LYS A 68 -2.44 -16.06 -0.64
CA LYS A 68 -2.60 -17.20 -1.55
C LYS A 68 -2.77 -18.53 -0.82
N VAL A 69 -2.36 -18.59 0.45
CA VAL A 69 -2.24 -19.84 1.21
C VAL A 69 -3.14 -19.86 2.45
N ILE A 70 -3.42 -18.71 3.05
CA ILE A 70 -4.22 -18.58 4.27
C ILE A 70 -5.31 -17.51 4.10
N SER A 71 -6.28 -17.52 5.01
CA SER A 71 -7.35 -16.53 5.03
C SER A 71 -6.82 -15.11 5.29
N ARG A 72 -7.66 -14.11 5.05
CA ARG A 72 -7.32 -12.71 5.31
C ARG A 72 -7.10 -12.45 6.80
N GLU A 73 -7.94 -13.05 7.63
CA GLU A 73 -7.89 -12.95 9.09
C GLU A 73 -6.58 -13.56 9.62
N GLU A 74 -6.20 -14.73 9.11
CA GLU A 74 -4.91 -15.34 9.44
C GLU A 74 -3.73 -14.54 8.88
N THR A 75 -3.86 -13.96 7.68
CA THR A 75 -2.83 -13.07 7.11
C THR A 75 -2.58 -11.87 8.00
N ALA A 76 -3.62 -11.21 8.51
CA ALA A 76 -3.48 -10.09 9.43
C ALA A 76 -2.73 -10.49 10.70
N LEU A 77 -3.10 -11.62 11.31
CA LEU A 77 -2.41 -12.14 12.51
C LEU A 77 -0.94 -12.48 12.22
N LYS A 78 -0.64 -13.13 11.09
CA LYS A 78 0.72 -13.49 10.72
C LYS A 78 1.59 -12.30 10.38
N ILE A 79 1.05 -11.28 9.73
CA ILE A 79 1.79 -10.04 9.48
C ILE A 79 2.11 -9.33 10.80
N SER A 80 1.16 -9.24 11.74
CA SER A 80 1.43 -8.68 13.06
C SER A 80 2.54 -9.42 13.81
N GLU A 81 2.49 -10.75 13.81
CA GLU A 81 3.54 -11.60 14.40
C GLU A 81 4.91 -11.32 13.75
N GLU A 82 4.98 -11.28 12.41
CA GLU A 82 6.22 -11.02 11.68
C GLU A 82 6.76 -9.59 11.92
N ILE A 83 5.90 -8.60 12.12
CA ILE A 83 6.31 -7.23 12.48
C ILE A 83 6.96 -7.20 13.86
N VAL A 84 6.32 -7.78 14.89
CA VAL A 84 6.89 -7.75 16.25
C VAL A 84 8.14 -8.61 16.39
N LEU A 85 8.29 -9.66 15.57
CA LEU A 85 9.51 -10.47 15.49
C LEU A 85 10.63 -9.81 14.65
N GLY A 86 10.41 -8.61 14.11
CA GLY A 86 11.43 -7.80 13.46
C GLY A 86 11.71 -8.16 12.00
N ARG A 87 10.82 -8.89 11.31
CA ARG A 87 11.00 -9.25 9.89
C ARG A 87 11.16 -8.04 8.98
N PHE A 88 10.45 -6.95 9.29
CA PHE A 88 10.43 -5.72 8.49
C PHE A 88 11.37 -4.64 9.04
N GLY A 89 12.37 -5.05 9.83
CA GLY A 89 13.25 -4.17 10.58
C GLY A 89 12.98 -4.24 12.09
N GLY A 90 13.99 -3.92 12.88
CA GLY A 90 13.86 -3.82 14.33
C GLY A 90 13.17 -2.51 14.72
N PHE A 91 12.12 -2.62 15.54
CA PHE A 91 11.45 -1.49 16.15
C PHE A 91 11.61 -1.57 17.68
N GLU A 92 11.57 -0.42 18.35
CA GLU A 92 11.31 -0.40 19.79
C GLU A 92 9.95 -1.02 20.10
N GLU A 93 9.80 -1.66 21.26
CA GLU A 93 8.64 -2.49 21.61
C GLU A 93 7.29 -1.79 21.36
N GLU A 94 7.14 -0.55 21.81
CA GLU A 94 5.91 0.25 21.61
C GLU A 94 5.64 0.52 20.13
N LYS A 95 6.67 0.84 19.35
CA LYS A 95 6.55 1.08 17.90
C LYS A 95 6.23 -0.20 17.14
N ALA A 96 6.81 -1.33 17.57
CA ALA A 96 6.52 -2.64 17.00
C ALA A 96 5.04 -3.00 17.20
N ALA A 97 4.53 -2.79 18.42
CA ALA A 97 3.13 -3.03 18.76
C ALA A 97 2.20 -2.11 17.97
N GLU A 98 2.48 -0.81 17.91
CA GLU A 98 1.69 0.14 17.12
C GLU A 98 1.65 -0.24 15.63
N GLN A 99 2.82 -0.53 15.05
CA GLN A 99 2.92 -0.90 13.64
C GLN A 99 2.17 -2.20 13.34
N ALA A 100 2.30 -3.22 14.21
CA ALA A 100 1.60 -4.48 14.06
C ALA A 100 0.09 -4.29 14.08
N VAL A 101 -0.44 -3.54 15.05
CA VAL A 101 -1.88 -3.27 15.18
C VAL A 101 -2.42 -2.52 13.95
N ARG A 102 -1.74 -1.45 13.52
CA ARG A 102 -2.15 -0.66 12.34
C ARG A 102 -2.16 -1.51 11.09
N THR A 103 -1.10 -2.29 10.85
CA THR A 103 -1.00 -3.12 9.65
C THR A 103 -2.01 -4.26 9.64
N ALA A 104 -2.23 -4.96 10.77
CA ALA A 104 -3.27 -6.00 10.84
C ALA A 104 -4.66 -5.44 10.54
N LEU A 105 -5.00 -4.31 11.15
CA LEU A 105 -6.30 -3.68 10.93
C LEU A 105 -6.49 -3.30 9.46
N ALA A 106 -5.47 -2.69 8.85
CA ALA A 106 -5.48 -2.33 7.43
C ALA A 106 -5.63 -3.56 6.49
N VAL A 107 -5.10 -4.72 6.90
CA VAL A 107 -5.32 -5.96 6.13
C VAL A 107 -6.78 -6.42 6.23
N LEU A 108 -7.40 -6.31 7.39
CA LEU A 108 -8.78 -6.75 7.64
C LEU A 108 -9.83 -5.88 6.93
N ASP A 109 -9.64 -4.57 6.93
CA ASP A 109 -10.56 -3.58 6.33
C ASP A 109 -10.29 -3.26 4.85
N GLU A 110 -9.34 -4.01 4.27
CA GLU A 110 -8.86 -3.84 2.90
C GLU A 110 -8.19 -2.48 2.58
N ALA A 111 -7.78 -1.76 3.62
CA ALA A 111 -7.28 -0.39 3.58
C ALA A 111 -8.28 0.57 2.90
N VAL A 112 -9.57 0.40 3.19
CA VAL A 112 -10.67 1.23 2.65
C VAL A 112 -11.24 2.20 3.69
N THR A 113 -10.99 1.96 4.98
CA THR A 113 -11.45 2.81 6.08
C THR A 113 -10.31 3.62 6.70
N VAL A 114 -10.67 4.76 7.32
CA VAL A 114 -9.77 5.71 7.97
C VAL A 114 -9.92 5.70 9.48
#